data_AF-A0A1S3GX22-F1
#
_entry.id   AF-A0A1S3GX22-F1
#
_cell.length_a   1.000
_cell.length_b   1.000
_cell.length_c   1.000
_cell.angle_alpha   90.00
_cell.angle_beta   90.00
_cell.angle_gamma   90.00
#
_symmetry.space_group_name_H-M   'P 1'
#
loop_
_entity.id
_entity.type
_entity.pdbx_description
1 polymer ?
#
loop_
_entity_poly.entity_id
_entity_poly.type
_entity_poly.pdbx_seq_one_letter_code
_entity_poly.pdbx_strand_id
1 'polypeptide(L)'
;MSWSTFLLAEACGFTGVVAVLFCGITQAHYTYNNLSVESRSRTKQLFEVLHFLAENFIFSYMGLALFTFQKHVFSPIFIIGAFVAIFLGRAAHIYPLSFFLNLGRRHKIGWNFQHMMMFS
;
A
#
# COMPACT_ATOMS: atom_id res chain seq x y z
N MET A 1 6.39 17.97 -10.08
CA MET A 1 5.78 17.33 -11.25
C MET A 1 4.67 16.35 -10.87
N SER A 2 4.82 15.54 -9.82
CA SER A 2 3.78 14.62 -9.34
C SER A 2 2.42 15.28 -9.04
N TRP A 3 2.38 16.40 -8.31
CA TRP A 3 1.11 17.10 -8.04
C TRP A 3 0.38 17.60 -9.30
N SER A 4 1.13 18.06 -10.31
CA SER A 4 0.55 18.50 -11.58
C SER A 4 -0.08 17.34 -12.35
N THR A 5 0.52 16.14 -12.29
CA THR A 5 -0.07 14.93 -12.91
C THR A 5 -1.37 14.50 -12.22
N PHE A 6 -1.50 14.72 -10.91
CA PHE A 6 -2.75 14.52 -10.18
C PHE A 6 -3.86 15.42 -10.73
N LEU A 7 -3.60 16.73 -10.73
CA LEU A 7 -4.57 17.75 -11.13
C LEU A 7 -5.01 17.58 -12.59
N LEU A 8 -4.07 17.25 -13.48
CA LEU A 8 -4.37 17.02 -14.89
C LEU A 8 -5.22 15.76 -15.09
N ALA A 9 -4.93 14.67 -14.37
CA ALA A 9 -5.72 13.45 -14.47
C ALA A 9 -7.15 13.64 -13.95
N GLU A 10 -7.32 14.33 -12.82
CA GLU A 10 -8.65 14.71 -12.30
C GLU A 10 -9.40 15.63 -13.27
N ALA A 11 -8.72 16.63 -13.86
CA ALA A 11 -9.32 17.52 -14.86
C ALA A 11 -9.78 16.77 -16.13
N CYS A 12 -9.13 15.67 -16.48
CA CYS A 12 -9.51 14.80 -17.58
C CYS A 12 -10.55 13.72 -17.21
N GLY A 13 -11.00 13.66 -15.95
CA GLY A 13 -11.96 12.65 -15.47
C GLY A 13 -11.36 11.25 -15.23
N PHE A 14 -10.04 11.13 -15.14
CA PHE A 14 -9.34 9.90 -14.76
C PHE A 14 -8.99 9.90 -13.27
N THR A 15 -8.59 8.75 -12.73
CA THR A 15 -8.14 8.65 -11.33
C THR A 15 -6.77 9.32 -11.15
N GLY A 16 -6.75 10.45 -10.44
CA GLY A 16 -5.52 11.18 -10.16
C GLY A 16 -4.51 10.39 -9.33
N VAL A 17 -5.00 9.54 -8.41
CA VAL A 17 -4.15 8.73 -7.52
C VAL A 17 -3.27 7.76 -8.31
N VAL A 18 -3.84 7.07 -9.30
CA VAL A 18 -3.09 6.11 -10.13
C VAL A 18 -2.09 6.86 -11.02
N ALA A 19 -2.47 8.01 -11.57
CA ALA A 19 -1.57 8.83 -12.40
C ALA A 19 -0.34 9.31 -11.61
N VAL A 20 -0.54 9.78 -10.37
CA VAL A 20 0.57 10.19 -9.48
C VAL A 20 1.49 9.03 -9.15
N LEU A 21 0.93 7.84 -8.89
CA LEU A 21 1.73 6.65 -8.56
C LEU A 21 2.68 6.30 -9.71
N PHE A 22 2.17 6.21 -10.94
CA PHE A 22 3.01 5.92 -12.11
C PHE A 22 4.04 7.02 -12.36
N CYS A 23 3.64 8.29 -12.24
CA CYS A 23 4.57 9.41 -12.32
C CYS A 23 5.69 9.27 -11.26
N GLY A 24 5.35 8.91 -10.02
CA GLY A 24 6.32 8.71 -8.94
C GLY A 24 7.33 7.60 -9.23
N ILE A 25 6.86 6.44 -9.74
CA ILE A 25 7.73 5.32 -10.14
C ILE A 25 8.71 5.75 -11.24
N THR A 26 8.23 6.42 -12.28
CA THR A 26 9.11 6.92 -13.36
C THR A 26 10.10 7.97 -12.86
N GLN A 27 9.69 8.85 -11.94
CA GLN A 27 10.55 9.87 -11.35
C GLN A 27 11.65 9.24 -10.46
N ALA A 28 11.34 8.15 -9.75
CA ALA A 28 12.33 7.40 -8.97
C ALA A 28 13.37 6.71 -9.87
N HIS A 29 13.00 6.27 -11.08
CA HIS A 29 13.92 5.62 -12.00
C HIS A 29 14.80 6.61 -12.79
N TYR A 30 14.19 7.67 -13.34
CA TYR A 30 14.88 8.58 -14.26
C TYR A 30 15.40 9.84 -13.59
N THR A 31 14.57 10.47 -12.76
CA THR A 31 14.93 11.76 -12.15
C THR A 31 15.90 11.54 -11.00
N TYR A 32 15.66 10.57 -10.11
CA TYR A 32 16.53 10.30 -8.96
C TYR A 32 18.00 10.10 -9.35
N ASN A 33 18.27 9.37 -10.43
CA ASN A 33 19.64 9.11 -10.87
C ASN A 33 20.32 10.31 -11.57
N ASN A 34 19.55 11.35 -11.90
CA ASN A 34 20.07 12.59 -12.47
C ASN A 34 20.26 13.70 -11.42
N LEU A 35 19.82 13.48 -10.17
CA LEU A 35 20.05 14.42 -9.06
C LEU A 35 21.46 14.27 -8.45
N SER A 36 21.98 15.38 -7.92
CA SER A 36 23.20 15.40 -7.11
C SER A 36 23.04 14.55 -5.84
N VAL A 37 24.16 14.03 -5.31
CA VAL A 37 24.16 13.16 -4.12
C VAL A 37 23.55 13.88 -2.91
N GLU A 38 23.81 15.18 -2.76
CA GLU A 38 23.24 15.99 -1.69
C GLU A 38 21.72 16.11 -1.82
N SER A 39 21.21 16.40 -3.02
CA SER A 39 19.76 16.52 -3.24
C SER A 39 19.02 15.19 -3.12
N ARG A 40 19.66 14.06 -3.45
CA ARG A 40 19.09 12.72 -3.21
C ARG A 40 18.86 12.45 -1.72
N SER A 41 19.85 12.77 -0.89
CA SER A 41 19.76 12.59 0.57
C SER A 41 18.64 13.45 1.17
N ARG A 42 18.62 14.75 0.84
CA ARG A 42 17.60 15.69 1.32
C ARG A 42 16.19 15.29 0.89
N THR A 43 16.04 14.86 -0.37
CA THR A 43 14.73 14.43 -0.90
C THR A 43 14.23 13.18 -0.18
N LYS A 44 15.11 12.20 0.06
CA LYS A 44 14.75 10.98 0.79
C LYS A 44 14.30 11.28 2.22
N GLN A 45 15.08 12.09 2.95
CA GLN A 45 14.73 12.48 4.32
C GLN A 45 13.41 13.25 4.37
N LEU A 46 13.17 14.17 3.43
CA LEU A 46 11.91 14.91 3.36
C LEU A 46 10.72 13.98 3.14
N PHE A 47 10.81 13.03 2.20
CA PHE A 47 9.73 12.07 1.94
C PHE A 47 9.52 11.10 3.10
N GLU A 48 10.57 10.68 3.82
CA GLU A 48 10.45 9.86 5.01
C GLU A 48 9.70 10.59 6.13
N VAL A 49 10.03 11.86 6.37
CA VAL A 49 9.32 12.69 7.37
C VAL A 49 7.86 12.91 6.97
N LEU A 50 7.59 13.20 5.70
CA LEU A 50 6.22 13.37 5.21
C LEU A 50 5.42 12.08 5.29
N HIS A 51 6.01 10.94 4.96
CA HIS A 51 5.39 9.63 5.11
C HIS A 51 5.03 9.36 6.57
N PHE A 52 6.00 9.56 7.48
CA PHE A 52 5.78 9.40 8.92
C PHE A 52 4.65 10.31 9.44
N LEU A 53 4.61 11.58 9.02
CA LEU A 53 3.56 12.50 9.41
C LEU A 53 2.19 12.09 8.88
N ALA A 54 2.11 11.68 7.61
CA ALA A 54 0.87 11.24 6.98
C ALA A 54 0.31 9.98 7.66
N GLU A 55 1.16 9.02 7.98
CA GLU A 55 0.79 7.80 8.71
C GLU A 55 0.23 8.13 10.10
N ASN A 56 0.91 8.99 10.86
CA ASN A 56 0.43 9.45 12.17
C ASN A 56 -0.92 10.18 12.07
N PHE A 57 -1.13 10.97 11.02
CA PHE A 57 -2.38 11.70 10.82
C PHE A 57 -3.55 10.74 10.54
N ILE A 58 -3.37 9.77 9.63
CA ILE A 58 -4.38 8.74 9.31
C ILE A 58 -4.68 7.89 10.55
N PHE A 59 -3.66 7.48 11.29
CA PHE A 59 -3.83 6.69 12.51
C PHE A 59 -4.61 7.45 13.58
N SER A 60 -4.25 8.71 13.83
CA SER A 60 -4.96 9.57 14.79
C SER A 60 -6.41 9.80 14.37
N TYR A 61 -6.68 10.00 13.08
CA TYR A 61 -8.03 10.17 12.55
C TYR A 61 -8.89 8.92 12.76
N MET A 62 -8.37 7.72 12.48
CA MET A 62 -9.08 6.46 12.75
C MET A 62 -9.38 6.29 14.25
N GLY A 63 -8.42 6.63 15.11
CA GLY A 63 -8.62 6.60 16.56
C GLY A 63 -9.72 7.55 17.03
N LEU A 64 -9.73 8.79 16.52
CA LEU A 64 -10.79 9.77 16.82
C LEU A 64 -12.16 9.33 16.32
N ALA A 65 -12.23 8.75 15.11
CA ALA A 65 -13.49 8.25 14.55
C ALA A 65 -14.17 7.24 15.50
N LEU A 66 -13.41 6.34 16.12
CA LEU A 66 -13.94 5.38 17.10
C LEU A 66 -14.59 6.05 18.32
N PHE A 67 -14.07 7.21 18.77
CA PHE A 67 -14.60 7.94 19.92
C PHE A 67 -15.74 8.91 19.55
N THR A 68 -15.72 9.49 18.34
CA THR A 68 -16.72 10.48 17.90
C THR A 68 -18.03 9.86 17.42
N PHE A 69 -18.02 8.66 16.83
CA PHE A 69 -19.26 8.00 16.39
C PHE A 69 -20.03 7.37 17.57
N GLN A 70 -20.97 8.14 18.14
CA GLN A 70 -21.87 7.72 19.24
C GLN A 70 -22.85 6.57 18.88
N LYS A 71 -22.94 6.17 17.60
CA LYS A 71 -23.80 5.08 17.09
C LYS A 71 -22.97 3.91 16.52
N HIS A 72 -21.94 3.47 17.24
CA HIS A 72 -21.33 2.18 16.91
C HIS A 72 -22.29 1.05 17.28
N VAL A 73 -23.02 0.51 16.29
CA VAL A 73 -23.72 -0.77 16.43
C VAL A 73 -22.63 -1.84 16.54
N PHE A 74 -22.20 -2.12 17.77
CA PHE A 74 -21.17 -3.10 18.05
C PHE A 74 -21.74 -4.50 17.77
N SER A 75 -21.56 -4.96 16.52
CA SER A 75 -21.92 -6.31 16.11
C SER A 75 -20.68 -7.20 16.21
N PRO A 76 -20.52 -8.00 17.28
CA PRO A 76 -19.38 -8.91 17.41
C PRO A 76 -19.30 -9.92 16.27
N ILE A 77 -20.44 -10.24 15.64
CA ILE A 77 -20.53 -11.11 14.46
C ILE A 77 -19.81 -10.49 13.26
N PHE A 78 -19.94 -9.17 13.05
CA PHE A 78 -19.26 -8.47 11.97
C PHE A 78 -17.74 -8.45 12.19
N ILE A 79 -17.29 -8.28 13.44
CA ILE A 79 -15.87 -8.29 13.80
C ILE A 79 -15.27 -9.66 13.53
N ILE A 80 -15.89 -10.74 14.02
CA ILE A 80 -15.43 -12.11 13.79
C ILE A 80 -15.47 -12.44 12.29
N GLY A 81 -16.53 -12.05 11.59
CA GLY A 81 -16.65 -12.21 10.14
C GLY A 81 -15.53 -11.50 9.37
N ALA A 82 -15.19 -10.27 9.75
CA ALA A 82 -14.09 -9.52 9.15
C ALA A 82 -12.73 -10.20 9.41
N PHE A 83 -12.47 -10.67 10.64
CA PHE A 83 -11.26 -11.44 10.95
C PHE A 83 -11.12 -12.68 10.06
N VAL A 84 -12.19 -13.49 9.96
CA VAL A 84 -12.19 -14.69 9.10
C VAL A 84 -12.01 -14.31 7.62
N ALA A 85 -12.68 -13.26 7.14
CA ALA A 85 -12.59 -12.80 5.77
C ALA A 85 -11.17 -12.33 5.39
N ILE A 86 -10.45 -11.65 6.30
CA ILE A 86 -9.05 -11.24 6.08
C ILE A 86 -8.14 -12.47 5.91
N PHE A 87 -8.27 -13.47 6.78
CA PHE A 87 -7.48 -14.71 6.67
C PHE A 87 -7.78 -15.47 5.38
N LEU A 88 -9.05 -15.62 5.03
CA LEU A 88 -9.47 -16.30 3.80
C LEU A 88 -9.02 -15.54 2.55
N GLY A 89 -9.20 -14.22 2.50
CA GLY A 89 -8.75 -13.39 1.39
C GLY A 89 -7.25 -13.46 1.19
N ARG A 90 -6.49 -13.46 2.30
CA ARG A 90 -5.03 -13.61 2.26
C ARG A 90 -4.60 -14.98 1.75
N ALA A 91 -5.22 -16.06 2.22
CA ALA A 91 -4.98 -17.41 1.70
C ALA A 91 -5.31 -17.50 0.20
N ALA A 92 -6.47 -16.98 -0.21
CA ALA A 92 -6.94 -17.01 -1.59
C ALA A 92 -6.05 -16.20 -2.55
N HIS A 93 -5.28 -15.24 -2.07
CA HIS A 93 -4.30 -14.53 -2.90
C HIS A 93 -2.95 -15.27 -2.95
N ILE A 94 -2.43 -15.70 -1.79
CA ILE A 94 -1.07 -16.24 -1.68
C ILE A 94 -0.95 -17.63 -2.33
N TYR A 95 -1.90 -18.53 -2.09
CA TYR A 95 -1.80 -19.92 -2.60
C TYR A 95 -1.94 -20.02 -4.13
N PRO A 96 -2.93 -19.37 -4.78
CA PRO A 96 -3.02 -19.38 -6.24
C PRO A 96 -1.86 -18.66 -6.91
N LEU A 97 -1.43 -17.50 -6.39
CA LEU A 97 -0.33 -16.75 -6.97
C LEU A 97 0.98 -17.55 -6.92
N SER A 98 1.25 -18.19 -5.79
CA SER A 98 2.43 -19.06 -5.65
C SER A 98 2.32 -20.34 -6.48
N PHE A 99 1.12 -20.88 -6.72
CA PHE A 99 0.89 -21.97 -7.68
C PHE A 99 1.21 -21.55 -9.13
N PHE A 100 0.71 -20.39 -9.58
CA PHE A 100 1.03 -19.85 -10.90
C PHE A 100 2.53 -19.58 -11.07
N LEU A 101 3.18 -19.01 -10.06
CA LEU A 101 4.63 -18.77 -10.07
C LEU A 101 5.45 -20.08 -10.06
N ASN A 102 4.95 -21.12 -9.39
CA ASN A 102 5.59 -22.44 -9.35
C ASN A 102 5.48 -23.21 -10.67
N LEU A 103 4.56 -22.85 -11.56
CA LEU A 103 4.45 -23.45 -12.90
C LEU A 103 5.60 -23.02 -13.83
N GLY A 104 6.12 -21.79 -13.64
CA GLY A 104 7.18 -21.20 -14.47
C GLY A 104 8.59 -21.23 -13.87
N ARG A 105 8.78 -21.63 -12.60
CA ARG A 105 10.09 -21.60 -11.92
C ARG A 105 10.78 -22.95 -11.88
N ARG A 106 12.09 -22.98 -12.17
CA ARG A 106 12.95 -24.17 -11.97
C ARG A 106 13.15 -24.53 -10.49
N HIS A 107 13.17 -23.54 -9.60
CA HIS A 107 13.22 -23.76 -8.15
C HIS A 107 11.85 -23.45 -7.54
N LYS A 108 11.11 -24.50 -7.19
CA LYS A 108 9.76 -24.42 -6.64
C LYS A 108 9.79 -23.82 -5.23
N ILE A 109 8.80 -22.98 -4.93
CA ILE A 109 8.54 -22.46 -3.59
C ILE A 109 7.88 -23.57 -2.79
N GLY A 110 8.56 -24.06 -1.75
CA GLY A 110 8.04 -25.10 -0.87
C GLY A 110 6.87 -24.63 -0.02
N TRP A 111 6.02 -25.58 0.38
CA TRP A 111 4.82 -25.33 1.19
C TRP A 111 5.11 -24.59 2.50
N ASN A 112 6.24 -24.86 3.15
CA ASN A 112 6.64 -24.18 4.38
C ASN A 112 6.84 -22.66 4.18
N PHE A 113 7.34 -22.26 3.01
CA PHE A 113 7.56 -20.84 2.69
C PHE A 113 6.23 -20.14 2.35
N GLN A 114 5.30 -20.83 1.69
CA GLN A 114 3.95 -20.31 1.41
C GLN A 114 3.16 -20.06 2.71
N HIS A 115 3.25 -20.98 3.68
CA HIS A 115 2.62 -20.80 4.99
C HIS A 115 3.27 -19.64 5.75
N MET A 116 4.60 -19.50 5.71
CA MET A 116 5.29 -18.36 6.32
C MET A 116 4.83 -17.02 5.73
N MET A 117 4.61 -16.92 4.42
CA MET A 117 4.08 -15.72 3.77
C MET A 117 2.61 -15.42 4.15
N MET A 118 1.82 -16.45 4.46
CA MET A 118 0.45 -16.30 4.94
C MET A 118 0.38 -15.69 6.34
N PHE A 119 1.30 -16.06 7.23
CA PHE A 119 1.34 -15.60 8.62
C PHE A 119 2.20 -14.35 8.88
N SER A 120 3.07 -13.97 7.93
CA SER A 120 3.88 -12.73 7.99
C SER A 120 3.06 -11.45 7.95
#